data_AF-A0A9J6ENQ1-F1
#
_entry.id   AF-A0A9J6ENQ1-F1
#
_cell.length_a   1.000
_cell.length_b   1.000
_cell.length_c   1.000
_cell.angle_alpha   90.00
_cell.angle_beta   90.00
_cell.angle_gamma   90.00
#
_symmetry.space_group_name_H-M   'P 1'
#
loop_
_entity.id
_entity.type
_entity.pdbx_description
1 polymer ?
#
loop_
_entity_poly.entity_id
_entity_poly.type
_entity_poly.pdbx_seq_one_letter_code
_entity_poly.pdbx_strand_id
1 'polypeptide(L)'
;MTSTSKKTRNPDEILYFAYASNMWSRRIHICNPTAKFFDIGELEGYYIDFFDYFESWRGASAALQKGPGRIAHGVVWTVPKEDIHNLDRQESDYEGVDVTVKLSSGEDAVCRTYVYGRTKAGKRDLPSLFYKAVIVAGAVEHQLPEAYVQELVKQPDNGNVQGVSVPLDVEELRSSVKGYLSLIERSRSLLPGLLSTMSGDSGAAGPRYVVRRGASGPVVTYRPFENAEHGLEPEFRLLGLADMKG
;
A
#
# COMPACT_ATOMS: atom_id res chain seq x y z
N MET A 1 33.87 -12.22 -4.01
CA MET A 1 32.91 -12.92 -4.88
C MET A 1 31.93 -13.66 -3.99
N THR A 2 30.81 -13.03 -3.66
CA THR A 2 29.73 -13.70 -2.92
C THR A 2 28.93 -14.53 -3.92
N SER A 3 29.00 -15.84 -3.76
CA SER A 3 28.18 -16.80 -4.50
C SER A 3 26.71 -16.58 -4.14
N THR A 4 25.94 -15.93 -5.01
CA THR A 4 24.49 -15.80 -4.87
C THR A 4 23.89 -17.17 -5.12
N SER A 5 23.34 -17.81 -4.08
CA SER A 5 22.62 -19.07 -4.27
C SER A 5 21.40 -18.82 -5.16
N LYS A 6 21.19 -19.70 -6.13
CA LYS A 6 20.05 -19.63 -7.03
C LYS A 6 18.77 -19.93 -6.23
N LYS A 7 17.90 -18.94 -6.04
CA LYS A 7 16.62 -19.12 -5.37
C LYS A 7 15.74 -20.07 -6.19
N THR A 8 15.31 -21.18 -5.60
CA THR A 8 14.44 -22.16 -6.24
C THR A 8 13.01 -21.65 -6.36
N ARG A 9 12.43 -21.73 -7.56
CA ARG A 9 11.04 -21.35 -7.83
C ARG A 9 10.09 -22.51 -7.48
N ASN A 10 9.04 -22.21 -6.73
CA ASN A 10 7.92 -23.14 -6.53
C ASN A 10 6.98 -23.07 -7.75
N PRO A 11 6.68 -24.19 -8.45
CA PRO A 11 5.79 -24.17 -9.61
C PRO A 11 4.35 -23.75 -9.28
N ASP A 12 3.93 -23.80 -8.01
CA ASP A 12 2.59 -23.40 -7.56
C ASP A 12 2.51 -21.93 -7.11
N GLU A 13 3.60 -21.18 -7.26
CA GLU A 13 3.67 -19.76 -6.96
C GLU A 13 3.96 -18.94 -8.24
N ILE A 14 3.49 -17.69 -8.24
CA ILE A 14 3.91 -16.67 -9.20
C ILE A 14 4.95 -15.76 -8.58
N LEU A 15 5.74 -15.09 -9.43
CA LEU A 15 6.51 -13.92 -9.01
C LEU A 15 5.68 -12.66 -9.30
N TYR A 16 5.54 -11.80 -8.30
CA TYR A 16 4.86 -10.52 -8.40
C TYR A 16 5.85 -9.38 -8.17
N PHE A 17 6.02 -8.51 -9.16
CA PHE A 17 6.85 -7.31 -9.06
C PHE A 17 6.01 -6.10 -8.62
N ALA A 18 6.23 -5.67 -7.38
CA ALA A 18 5.67 -4.45 -6.80
C ALA A 18 6.66 -3.29 -6.94
N TYR A 19 6.22 -2.17 -7.50
CA TYR A 19 7.04 -0.96 -7.69
C TYR A 19 6.57 0.24 -6.85
N ALA A 20 5.52 0.06 -6.03
CA ALA A 20 4.87 1.12 -5.28
C ALA A 20 4.40 0.65 -3.90
N SER A 21 3.13 0.82 -3.54
CA SER A 21 2.63 0.62 -2.18
C SER A 21 2.81 -0.81 -1.66
N ASN A 22 2.66 -1.82 -2.52
CA ASN A 22 2.91 -3.22 -2.18
C ASN A 22 4.41 -3.56 -2.05
N MET A 23 5.34 -2.60 -2.18
CA MET A 23 6.72 -2.83 -1.77
C MET A 23 6.84 -2.92 -0.25
N TRP A 24 5.94 -2.30 0.52
CA TRP A 24 6.01 -2.37 1.97
C TRP A 24 5.30 -3.63 2.48
N SER A 25 5.99 -4.49 3.25
CA SER A 25 5.44 -5.77 3.75
C SER A 25 4.09 -5.57 4.44
N ARG A 26 4.00 -4.59 5.35
CA ARG A 26 2.76 -4.29 6.07
C ARG A 26 1.61 -3.92 5.14
N ARG A 27 1.89 -3.25 4.02
CA ARG A 27 0.85 -2.88 3.06
C ARG A 27 0.35 -4.08 2.26
N ILE A 28 1.26 -4.88 1.70
CA ILE A 28 0.89 -6.02 0.84
C ILE A 28 0.14 -7.09 1.65
N HIS A 29 0.55 -7.33 2.90
CA HIS A 29 -0.05 -8.36 3.77
C HIS A 29 -1.48 -8.06 4.23
N ILE A 30 -1.97 -6.81 4.11
CA ILE A 30 -3.38 -6.48 4.40
C ILE A 30 -4.33 -7.27 3.49
N CYS A 31 -3.99 -7.40 2.20
CA CYS A 31 -4.85 -8.09 1.23
C CYS A 31 -4.23 -9.40 0.71
N ASN A 32 -2.93 -9.61 0.90
CA ASN A 32 -2.19 -10.77 0.40
C ASN A 32 -1.29 -11.35 1.51
N PRO A 33 -1.88 -11.89 2.59
CA PRO A 33 -1.13 -12.29 3.79
C PRO A 33 -0.14 -13.44 3.57
N THR A 34 -0.31 -14.22 2.49
CA THR A 34 0.56 -15.34 2.11
C THR A 34 1.77 -14.91 1.26
N ALA A 35 1.83 -13.65 0.83
CA ALA A 35 2.93 -13.12 0.01
C ALA A 35 4.26 -13.20 0.78
N LYS A 36 5.29 -13.75 0.15
CA LYS A 36 6.62 -13.89 0.76
C LYS A 36 7.64 -13.10 -0.03
N PHE A 37 8.51 -12.37 0.67
CA PHE A 37 9.59 -11.67 0.01
C PHE A 37 10.46 -12.67 -0.75
N PHE A 38 10.66 -12.43 -2.05
CA PHE A 38 11.51 -13.24 -2.90
C PHE A 38 12.84 -12.55 -3.17
N ASP A 39 12.82 -11.33 -3.72
CA ASP A 39 14.01 -10.57 -4.09
C ASP A 39 13.70 -9.08 -4.28
N ILE A 40 14.72 -8.27 -4.55
CA ILE A 40 14.56 -6.96 -5.20
C ILE A 40 14.74 -7.12 -6.71
N GLY A 41 14.14 -6.20 -7.47
CA GLY A 41 14.13 -6.27 -8.93
C GLY A 41 14.31 -4.92 -9.60
N GLU A 42 14.91 -4.96 -10.79
CA GLU A 42 15.08 -3.84 -11.70
C GLU A 42 14.30 -4.08 -12.99
N LEU A 43 13.43 -3.13 -13.33
CA LEU A 43 12.70 -3.11 -14.60
C LEU A 43 13.30 -2.02 -15.50
N GLU A 44 14.16 -2.43 -16.42
CA GLU A 44 14.86 -1.55 -17.35
C GLU A 44 13.91 -0.90 -18.37
N GLY A 45 14.13 0.37 -18.68
CA GLY A 45 13.30 1.15 -19.62
C GLY A 45 12.03 1.74 -19.03
N TYR A 46 11.90 1.70 -17.69
CA TYR A 46 10.74 2.20 -16.97
C TYR A 46 11.12 3.12 -15.80
N TYR A 47 10.15 3.93 -15.35
CA TYR A 47 10.19 4.68 -14.09
C TYR A 47 8.76 4.79 -13.55
N ILE A 48 8.60 5.22 -12.30
CA ILE A 48 7.28 5.48 -11.72
C ILE A 48 6.93 6.98 -11.80
N ASP A 49 5.68 7.29 -12.12
CA ASP A 49 5.09 8.62 -11.99
C ASP A 49 3.64 8.47 -11.47
N PHE A 50 3.00 9.57 -11.10
CA PHE A 50 1.72 9.52 -10.37
C PHE A 50 0.57 10.09 -11.20
N PHE A 51 -0.53 9.34 -11.25
CA PHE A 51 -1.70 9.66 -12.06
C PHE A 51 -2.99 9.42 -11.29
N ASP A 52 -3.96 10.28 -11.61
CA ASP A 52 -5.36 10.26 -11.19
C ASP A 52 -5.59 10.23 -9.68
N TYR A 53 -6.52 11.03 -9.20
CA TYR A 53 -6.79 11.10 -7.77
C TYR A 53 -7.55 9.85 -7.30
N PHE A 54 -6.98 9.13 -6.34
CA PHE A 54 -7.64 8.02 -5.63
C PHE A 54 -8.05 8.48 -4.24
N GLU A 55 -9.34 8.40 -3.93
CA GLU A 55 -9.87 8.82 -2.63
C GLU A 55 -9.25 7.99 -1.49
N SER A 56 -8.94 6.71 -1.73
CA SER A 56 -8.31 5.84 -0.74
C SER A 56 -6.95 6.37 -0.27
N TRP A 57 -6.19 6.94 -1.20
CA TRP A 57 -4.87 7.51 -0.95
C TRP A 57 -4.89 9.03 -0.77
N ARG A 58 -6.05 9.67 -0.97
CA ARG A 58 -6.23 11.14 -1.00
C ARG A 58 -5.17 11.85 -1.84
N GLY A 59 -4.84 11.26 -2.98
CA GLY A 59 -3.79 11.71 -3.88
C GLY A 59 -3.63 10.75 -5.05
N ALA A 60 -2.67 11.05 -5.90
CA ALA A 60 -2.39 10.27 -7.09
C ALA A 60 -1.73 8.92 -6.79
N SER A 61 -2.06 7.88 -7.57
CA SER A 61 -1.45 6.55 -7.46
C SER A 61 -0.29 6.38 -8.44
N ALA A 62 0.67 5.54 -8.08
CA ALA A 62 1.85 5.28 -8.90
C ALA A 62 1.49 4.41 -10.12
N ALA A 63 2.09 4.74 -11.26
CA ALA A 63 2.01 3.96 -12.49
C ALA A 63 3.40 3.83 -13.14
N LEU A 64 3.68 2.67 -13.73
CA LEU A 64 4.88 2.48 -14.57
C LEU A 64 4.77 3.25 -15.88
N GLN A 65 5.77 4.10 -16.15
CA GLN A 65 5.92 4.86 -17.38
C GLN A 65 7.16 4.40 -18.14
N LYS A 66 7.09 4.39 -19.47
CA LYS A 66 8.25 4.10 -20.32
C LYS A 66 9.23 5.26 -20.29
N GLY A 67 10.50 4.95 -20.07
CA GLY A 67 11.60 5.91 -20.07
C GLY A 67 12.90 5.23 -20.51
N PRO A 68 13.36 5.41 -21.76
CA PRO A 68 14.64 4.87 -22.20
C PRO A 68 15.78 5.27 -21.27
N GLY A 69 16.60 4.31 -20.85
CA GLY A 69 17.70 4.53 -19.91
C GLY A 69 17.29 4.77 -18.44
N ARG A 70 16.00 4.68 -18.11
CA ARG A 70 15.49 4.69 -16.73
C ARG A 70 15.32 3.26 -16.22
N ILE A 71 15.35 3.11 -14.90
CA ILE A 71 15.15 1.84 -14.20
C ILE A 71 14.12 2.06 -13.11
N ALA A 72 13.05 1.27 -13.11
CA ALA A 72 12.13 1.20 -12.00
C ALA A 72 12.61 0.11 -11.05
N HIS A 73 12.93 0.46 -9.81
CA HIS A 73 13.27 -0.51 -8.77
C HIS A 73 12.01 -0.94 -8.02
N GLY A 74 11.97 -2.20 -7.62
CA GLY A 74 10.84 -2.75 -6.90
C GLY A 74 11.18 -4.00 -6.10
N VAL A 75 10.16 -4.56 -5.48
CA VAL A 75 10.21 -5.77 -4.66
C VAL A 75 9.52 -6.89 -5.41
N VAL A 76 10.17 -8.05 -5.47
CA VAL A 76 9.63 -9.28 -6.02
C VAL A 76 9.11 -10.12 -4.86
N TRP A 77 7.83 -10.48 -4.93
CA TRP A 77 7.15 -11.37 -3.99
C TRP A 77 6.88 -12.72 -4.65
N THR A 78 6.91 -13.81 -3.87
CA THR A 78 6.20 -15.02 -4.27
C THR A 78 4.78 -14.98 -3.73
N VAL A 79 3.82 -15.39 -4.56
CA VAL A 79 2.39 -15.45 -4.22
C VAL A 79 1.82 -16.78 -4.73
N PRO A 80 1.11 -17.57 -3.91
CA PRO A 80 0.44 -18.78 -4.38
C PRO A 80 -0.48 -18.47 -5.57
N LYS A 81 -0.51 -19.35 -6.57
CA LYS A 81 -1.38 -19.18 -7.74
C LYS A 81 -2.86 -19.08 -7.37
N GLU A 82 -3.27 -19.79 -6.32
CA GLU A 82 -4.63 -19.71 -5.79
C GLU A 82 -4.99 -18.33 -5.24
N ASP A 83 -4.00 -17.55 -4.79
CA ASP A 83 -4.19 -16.22 -4.18
C ASP A 83 -4.09 -15.06 -5.18
N ILE A 84 -3.76 -15.32 -6.44
CA ILE A 84 -3.61 -14.27 -7.48
C ILE A 84 -4.86 -13.38 -7.60
N HIS A 85 -6.03 -13.96 -7.36
CA HIS A 85 -7.31 -13.27 -7.43
C HIS A 85 -7.44 -12.15 -6.38
N ASN A 86 -6.70 -12.21 -5.27
CA ASN A 86 -6.66 -11.13 -4.27
C ASN A 86 -5.91 -9.91 -4.81
N LEU A 87 -4.77 -10.12 -5.49
CA LEU A 87 -4.04 -9.06 -6.18
C LEU A 87 -4.90 -8.45 -7.31
N ASP A 88 -5.51 -9.29 -8.15
CA ASP A 88 -6.34 -8.81 -9.26
C ASP A 88 -7.55 -7.99 -8.76
N ARG A 89 -8.15 -8.39 -7.63
CA ARG A 89 -9.23 -7.63 -7.00
C ARG A 89 -8.73 -6.30 -6.44
N GLN A 90 -7.57 -6.30 -5.77
CA GLN A 90 -6.98 -5.08 -5.21
C GLN A 90 -6.63 -4.07 -6.30
N GLU A 91 -6.05 -4.54 -7.40
CA GLU A 91 -5.51 -3.72 -8.49
C GLU A 91 -6.52 -3.58 -9.65
N SER A 92 -7.82 -3.64 -9.36
CA SER A 92 -8.89 -3.67 -10.39
C SER A 92 -8.92 -2.46 -11.34
N ASP A 93 -8.28 -1.34 -10.97
CA ASP A 93 -8.08 -0.16 -11.82
C ASP A 93 -6.87 -0.29 -12.80
N TYR A 94 -6.12 -1.40 -12.72
CA TYR A 94 -4.91 -1.68 -13.48
C TYR A 94 -5.04 -2.98 -14.30
N GLU A 95 -4.18 -3.13 -15.29
CA GLU A 95 -4.06 -4.33 -16.11
C GLU A 95 -2.90 -5.19 -15.62
N GLY A 96 -3.16 -6.45 -15.27
CA GLY A 96 -2.12 -7.41 -14.91
C GLY A 96 -1.35 -7.89 -16.15
N VAL A 97 -0.04 -7.69 -16.17
CA VAL A 97 0.85 -8.04 -17.29
C VAL A 97 2.11 -8.74 -16.80
N ASP A 98 2.74 -9.52 -17.68
CA ASP A 98 4.04 -10.12 -17.40
C ASP A 98 5.17 -9.22 -17.90
N VAL A 99 6.18 -9.02 -17.06
CA VAL A 99 7.40 -8.25 -17.35
C VAL A 99 8.65 -9.06 -16.99
N THR A 100 9.73 -8.81 -17.71
CA THR A 100 11.05 -9.36 -17.37
C THR A 100 11.75 -8.40 -16.42
N VAL A 101 12.03 -8.87 -15.20
CA VAL A 101 12.70 -8.13 -14.14
C VAL A 101 14.06 -8.75 -13.88
N LYS A 102 15.08 -7.92 -13.79
CA LYS A 102 16.44 -8.34 -13.41
C LYS A 102 16.52 -8.42 -11.89
N LEU A 103 16.80 -9.60 -11.36
CA LEU A 103 16.92 -9.83 -9.92
C LEU A 103 18.28 -9.35 -9.40
N SER A 104 18.42 -9.22 -8.08
CA SER A 104 19.71 -8.88 -7.44
C SER A 104 20.85 -9.87 -7.75
N SER A 105 20.51 -11.11 -8.11
CA SER A 105 21.47 -12.12 -8.58
C SER A 105 22.03 -11.84 -9.98
N GLY A 106 21.42 -10.93 -10.74
CA GLY A 106 21.69 -10.68 -12.15
C GLY A 106 20.91 -11.59 -13.10
N GLU A 107 20.10 -12.51 -12.57
CA GLU A 107 19.22 -13.36 -13.38
C GLU A 107 17.92 -12.64 -13.77
N ASP A 108 17.41 -12.93 -14.96
CA ASP A 108 16.11 -12.46 -15.41
C ASP A 108 14.97 -13.34 -14.87
N ALA A 109 13.89 -12.69 -14.43
CA ALA A 109 12.69 -13.34 -13.96
C ALA A 109 11.44 -12.73 -14.59
N VAL A 110 10.59 -13.60 -15.12
CA VAL A 110 9.23 -13.21 -15.54
C VAL A 110 8.40 -13.02 -14.28
N CYS A 111 7.92 -11.79 -14.08
CA CYS A 111 7.09 -11.40 -12.96
C CYS A 111 5.79 -10.82 -13.47
N ARG A 112 4.67 -11.16 -12.83
CA ARG A 112 3.43 -10.41 -12.97
C ARG A 112 3.62 -9.02 -12.36
N THR A 113 3.07 -8.00 -12.98
CA THR A 113 2.94 -6.66 -12.40
C THR A 113 1.62 -6.04 -12.87
N TYR A 114 1.27 -4.87 -12.35
CA TYR A 114 0.05 -4.15 -12.69
C TYR A 114 0.40 -2.82 -13.32
N VAL A 115 -0.08 -2.57 -14.54
CA VAL A 115 0.18 -1.33 -15.28
C VAL A 115 -1.10 -0.54 -15.47
N TYR A 116 -1.01 0.78 -15.34
CA TYR A 116 -2.18 1.64 -15.46
C TYR A 116 -2.74 1.59 -16.89
N GLY A 117 -4.06 1.45 -17.01
CA GLY A 117 -4.74 1.03 -18.23
C GLY A 117 -4.37 1.82 -19.49
N ARG A 118 -4.14 1.09 -20.59
CA ARG A 118 -3.71 1.64 -21.90
C ARG A 118 -4.80 2.45 -22.63
N THR A 119 -6.03 2.47 -22.12
CA THR A 119 -7.22 2.97 -22.83
C THR A 119 -7.62 4.39 -22.48
N LYS A 120 -7.14 4.94 -21.36
CA LYS A 120 -7.29 6.36 -21.01
C LYS A 120 -5.96 6.89 -20.49
N ALA A 121 -5.49 7.98 -21.09
CA ALA A 121 -4.33 8.68 -20.53
C ALA A 121 -4.75 9.26 -19.18
N GLY A 122 -4.20 8.70 -18.11
CA GLY A 122 -4.41 9.22 -16.76
C GLY A 122 -3.93 10.66 -16.66
N LYS A 123 -4.52 11.44 -15.75
CA LYS A 123 -4.07 12.81 -15.51
C LYS A 123 -2.93 12.77 -14.50
N ARG A 124 -1.74 13.22 -14.89
CA ARG A 124 -0.62 13.40 -13.98
C ARG A 124 -1.03 14.31 -12.82
N ASP A 125 -0.80 13.85 -11.59
CA ASP A 125 -1.17 14.56 -10.36
C ASP A 125 -0.22 14.14 -9.23
N LEU A 126 -0.34 14.76 -8.05
CA LEU A 126 0.59 14.55 -6.94
C LEU A 126 0.09 13.45 -5.98
N PRO A 127 0.96 12.54 -5.52
CA PRO A 127 0.61 11.60 -4.46
C PRO A 127 0.33 12.34 -3.15
N SER A 128 -0.36 11.68 -2.22
CA SER A 128 -0.39 12.16 -0.83
C SER A 128 0.93 11.89 -0.12
N LEU A 129 1.19 12.64 0.94
CA LEU A 129 2.38 12.44 1.77
C LEU A 129 2.42 11.01 2.36
N PHE A 130 1.26 10.49 2.81
CA PHE A 130 1.14 9.13 3.33
C PHE A 130 1.40 8.07 2.27
N TYR A 131 0.87 8.24 1.06
CA TYR A 131 1.12 7.28 -0.02
C TYR A 131 2.60 7.26 -0.43
N LYS A 132 3.20 8.44 -0.60
CA LYS A 132 4.64 8.56 -0.86
C LYS A 132 5.47 7.87 0.23
N ALA A 133 5.08 8.04 1.49
CA ALA A 133 5.79 7.42 2.60
C ALA A 133 5.66 5.90 2.64
N VAL A 134 4.51 5.33 2.27
CA VAL A 134 4.38 3.88 2.13
C VAL A 134 5.35 3.35 1.07
N ILE A 135 5.49 4.04 -0.06
CA ILE A 135 6.43 3.68 -1.12
C ILE A 135 7.88 3.76 -0.59
N VAL A 136 8.24 4.85 0.09
CA VAL A 136 9.57 5.03 0.69
C VAL A 136 9.84 3.97 1.76
N ALA A 137 8.86 3.64 2.62
CA ALA A 137 8.99 2.62 3.65
C ALA A 137 9.32 1.26 3.05
N GLY A 138 8.61 0.85 1.98
CA GLY A 138 8.92 -0.40 1.28
C GLY A 138 10.31 -0.39 0.65
N ALA A 139 10.72 0.73 0.04
CA ALA A 139 12.05 0.86 -0.54
C ALA A 139 13.17 0.75 0.52
N VAL A 140 12.98 1.37 1.69
CA VAL A 140 13.92 1.31 2.83
C VAL A 140 13.95 -0.09 3.45
N GLU A 141 12.78 -0.68 3.72
CA GLU A 141 12.62 -2.01 4.33
C GLU A 141 13.39 -3.08 3.53
N HIS A 142 13.28 -3.04 2.21
CA HIS A 142 13.91 -4.01 1.31
C HIS A 142 15.27 -3.56 0.77
N GLN A 143 15.86 -2.47 1.31
CA GLN A 143 17.20 -1.99 0.95
C GLN A 143 17.37 -1.77 -0.56
N LEU A 144 16.37 -1.16 -1.20
CA LEU A 144 16.52 -0.67 -2.58
C LEU A 144 17.67 0.35 -2.66
N PRO A 145 18.29 0.57 -3.84
CA PRO A 145 19.42 1.47 -3.97
C PRO A 145 19.15 2.85 -3.37
N GLU A 146 20.09 3.34 -2.54
CA GLU A 146 19.91 4.61 -1.81
C GLU A 146 19.61 5.78 -2.76
N ALA A 147 20.22 5.80 -3.94
CA ALA A 147 19.92 6.82 -4.95
C ALA A 147 18.45 6.81 -5.39
N TYR A 148 17.82 5.63 -5.49
CA TYR A 148 16.42 5.47 -5.81
C TYR A 148 15.52 5.89 -4.63
N VAL A 149 15.88 5.50 -3.39
CA VAL A 149 15.18 5.96 -2.19
C VAL A 149 15.16 7.50 -2.13
N GLN A 150 16.29 8.15 -2.41
CA GLN A 150 16.38 9.61 -2.45
C GLN A 150 15.59 10.23 -3.62
N GLU A 151 15.50 9.55 -4.77
CA GLU A 151 14.61 9.97 -5.87
C GLU A 151 13.15 9.94 -5.42
N LEU A 152 12.71 8.88 -4.74
CA LEU A 152 11.35 8.76 -4.20
C LEU A 152 11.03 9.85 -3.17
N VAL A 153 11.95 10.13 -2.24
CA VAL A 153 11.78 11.17 -1.22
C VAL A 153 11.60 12.55 -1.84
N LYS A 154 12.35 12.84 -2.92
CA LYS A 154 12.32 14.12 -3.64
C LYS A 154 11.08 14.31 -4.52
N GLN A 155 10.29 13.26 -4.76
CA GLN A 155 9.04 13.40 -5.51
C GLN A 155 8.11 14.38 -4.78
N PRO A 156 7.52 15.36 -5.49
CA PRO A 156 6.55 16.26 -4.90
C PRO A 156 5.32 15.48 -4.44
N ASP A 157 4.70 15.94 -3.36
CA ASP A 157 3.42 15.43 -2.85
C ASP A 157 2.43 16.58 -2.68
N ASN A 158 1.15 16.27 -2.54
CA ASN A 158 0.08 17.26 -2.42
C ASN A 158 -0.04 17.87 -1.01
N GLY A 159 0.86 17.55 -0.08
CA GLY A 159 0.85 18.06 1.30
C GLY A 159 -0.28 17.52 2.18
N ASN A 160 -1.09 16.56 1.70
CA ASN A 160 -2.19 16.02 2.49
C ASN A 160 -1.68 15.15 3.64
N VAL A 161 -1.94 15.62 4.87
CA VAL A 161 -1.57 14.97 6.14
C VAL A 161 -2.77 14.46 6.93
N GLN A 162 -3.98 14.51 6.37
CA GLN A 162 -5.23 14.15 7.08
C GLN A 162 -5.47 12.63 7.17
N GLY A 163 -4.45 11.81 6.92
CA GLY A 163 -4.54 10.35 6.85
C GLY A 163 -5.18 9.85 5.55
N VAL A 164 -5.10 8.53 5.34
CA VAL A 164 -5.64 7.80 4.19
C VAL A 164 -6.68 6.78 4.69
N SER A 165 -7.59 6.30 3.83
CA SER A 165 -8.59 5.30 4.25
C SER A 165 -8.08 3.86 4.18
N VAL A 166 -6.86 3.66 3.66
CA VAL A 166 -6.16 2.37 3.73
C VAL A 166 -5.78 2.09 5.19
N PRO A 167 -6.05 0.88 5.74
CA PRO A 167 -5.80 0.55 7.14
C PRO A 167 -4.30 0.32 7.39
N LEU A 168 -3.54 1.41 7.51
CA LEU A 168 -2.10 1.38 7.75
C LEU A 168 -1.79 1.51 9.24
N ASP A 169 -0.76 0.81 9.70
CA ASP A 169 -0.11 1.14 10.96
C ASP A 169 0.71 2.43 10.77
N VAL A 170 0.16 3.54 11.24
CA VAL A 170 0.76 4.87 11.08
C VAL A 170 2.01 5.05 11.94
N GLU A 171 2.10 4.39 13.09
CA GLU A 171 3.27 4.50 13.97
C GLU A 171 4.44 3.72 13.38
N GLU A 172 4.19 2.52 12.88
CA GLU A 172 5.18 1.74 12.16
C GLU A 172 5.62 2.46 10.88
N LEU A 173 4.67 3.02 10.11
CA LEU A 173 5.00 3.82 8.92
C LEU A 173 5.94 4.99 9.26
N ARG A 174 5.64 5.74 10.33
CA ARG A 174 6.51 6.84 10.81
C ARG A 174 7.90 6.34 11.18
N SER A 175 7.98 5.19 11.85
CA SER A 175 9.26 4.58 12.22
C SER A 175 10.06 4.18 10.98
N SER A 176 9.42 3.56 9.99
CA SER A 176 10.07 3.07 8.76
C SER A 176 10.61 4.18 7.87
N VAL A 177 10.06 5.40 7.93
CA VAL A 177 10.52 6.55 7.12
C VAL A 177 11.27 7.60 7.92
N LYS A 178 11.63 7.29 9.17
CA LYS A 178 12.38 8.21 10.04
C LYS A 178 13.72 8.58 9.40
N GLY A 179 14.00 9.88 9.31
CA GLY A 179 15.18 10.44 8.64
C GLY A 179 14.99 10.70 7.14
N TYR A 180 13.93 10.17 6.52
CA TYR A 180 13.64 10.36 5.10
C TYR A 180 12.51 11.38 4.87
N LEU A 181 11.46 11.38 5.69
CA LEU A 181 10.28 12.23 5.50
C LEU A 181 9.86 12.97 6.78
N SER A 182 10.58 14.05 7.10
CA SER A 182 10.38 14.82 8.35
C SER A 182 8.96 15.38 8.56
N LEU A 183 8.18 15.59 7.48
CA LEU A 183 6.80 16.06 7.60
C LEU A 183 5.87 15.00 8.18
N ILE A 184 6.10 13.72 7.91
CA ILE A 184 5.33 12.62 8.52
C ILE A 184 5.71 12.39 9.97
N GLU A 185 6.97 12.62 10.32
CA GLU A 185 7.44 12.57 11.71
C GLU A 185 6.76 13.64 12.56
N ARG A 186 6.55 14.82 11.97
CA ARG A 186 5.97 16.00 12.64
C ARG A 186 4.45 16.07 12.52
N SER A 187 3.85 15.32 11.60
CA SER A 187 2.40 15.26 11.48
C SER A 187 1.86 14.59 12.74
N ARG A 188 1.39 15.41 13.69
CA ARG A 188 0.47 14.89 14.72
C ARG A 188 -0.70 14.33 13.94
N SER A 189 -1.02 13.07 14.20
CA SER A 189 -2.24 12.48 13.69
C SER A 189 -3.39 13.49 13.92
N LEU A 190 -3.91 14.09 12.86
CA LEU A 190 -5.24 14.68 12.87
C LEU A 190 -6.25 13.56 12.63
N LEU A 191 -6.08 12.40 13.28
CA LEU A 191 -7.26 11.71 13.74
C LEU A 191 -7.99 12.71 14.65
N PRO A 192 -9.30 12.97 14.44
CA PRO A 192 -10.09 13.59 15.49
C PRO A 192 -9.85 12.78 16.75
N GLY A 193 -9.42 13.44 17.83
CA GLY A 193 -8.89 12.81 19.02
C GLY A 193 -9.61 11.51 19.40
N LEU A 194 -8.84 10.43 19.50
CA LEU A 194 -9.22 9.25 20.23
C LEU A 194 -9.14 9.57 21.74
N LEU A 195 -10.00 10.47 22.21
CA LEU A 195 -10.41 10.54 23.61
C LEU A 195 -11.71 9.75 23.69
N SER A 196 -11.60 8.42 23.73
CA SER A 196 -12.73 7.55 23.99
C SER A 196 -12.84 7.32 25.50
N THR A 197 -13.85 7.91 26.12
CA THR A 197 -14.50 7.24 27.24
C THR A 197 -15.32 6.11 26.64
N MET A 198 -14.86 4.87 26.82
CA MET A 198 -15.61 3.68 26.44
C MET A 198 -16.82 3.53 27.37
N SER A 199 -18.02 3.79 26.87
CA SER A 199 -19.25 3.32 27.50
C SER A 199 -19.90 2.32 26.56
N GLY A 200 -19.75 1.03 26.86
CA GLY A 200 -20.45 -0.03 26.16
C GLY A 200 -21.88 -0.15 26.68
N ASP A 201 -22.86 -0.15 25.78
CA ASP A 201 -24.23 -0.56 26.08
C ASP A 201 -24.47 -1.92 25.41
N SER A 202 -24.67 -2.95 26.24
CA SER A 202 -24.86 -4.34 25.80
C SER A 202 -26.32 -4.58 25.43
N GLY A 203 -26.72 -4.08 24.26
CA GLY A 203 -27.98 -4.44 23.61
C GLY A 203 -27.83 -5.68 22.71
N ALA A 204 -28.96 -6.35 22.43
CA ALA A 204 -29.07 -7.66 21.75
C ALA A 204 -28.55 -7.75 20.29
N ALA A 205 -27.76 -6.79 19.82
CA ALA A 205 -27.19 -6.74 18.46
C ALA A 205 -25.65 -6.61 18.46
N GLY A 206 -24.97 -7.00 19.54
CA GLY A 206 -23.52 -6.86 19.71
C GLY A 206 -23.10 -5.42 20.07
N PRO A 207 -21.84 -5.22 20.48
CA PRO A 207 -21.34 -3.91 20.92
C PRO A 207 -21.34 -2.91 19.76
N ARG A 208 -22.16 -1.85 19.88
CA ARG A 208 -22.18 -0.73 18.94
C ARG A 208 -21.31 0.40 19.48
N TYR A 209 -20.33 0.82 18.70
CA TYR A 209 -19.41 1.90 19.07
C TYR A 209 -19.88 3.21 18.45
N VAL A 210 -20.14 4.20 19.30
CA VAL A 210 -20.60 5.54 18.89
C VAL A 210 -19.43 6.50 19.02
N VAL A 211 -19.01 7.10 17.90
CA VAL A 211 -17.95 8.11 17.90
C VAL A 211 -18.56 9.48 17.61
N ARG A 212 -18.37 10.43 18.54
CA ARG A 212 -18.75 11.84 18.34
C ARG A 212 -17.58 12.66 17.83
N ARG A 213 -17.76 13.34 16.70
CA ARG A 213 -16.78 14.29 16.16
C ARG A 213 -16.99 15.66 16.83
N GLY A 214 -16.36 15.88 17.98
CA GLY A 214 -16.48 17.15 18.74
C GLY A 214 -17.88 17.41 19.29
N ALA A 215 -18.06 18.55 19.98
CA ALA A 215 -19.29 18.86 20.72
C ALA A 215 -20.54 19.09 19.82
N SER A 216 -20.36 19.28 18.51
CA SER A 216 -21.44 19.67 17.58
C SER A 216 -21.41 18.94 16.22
N GLY A 217 -20.60 17.89 16.06
CA GLY A 217 -20.56 17.09 14.83
C GLY A 217 -21.64 16.01 14.77
N PRO A 218 -21.98 15.51 13.56
CA PRO A 218 -22.91 14.40 13.41
C PRO A 218 -22.35 13.13 14.07
N VAL A 219 -23.24 12.35 14.67
CA VAL A 219 -22.91 11.05 15.27
C VAL A 219 -22.64 10.05 14.13
N VAL A 220 -21.46 9.42 14.15
CA VAL A 220 -21.11 8.36 13.19
C VAL A 220 -21.09 7.04 13.95
N THR A 221 -21.85 6.07 13.45
CA THR A 221 -21.98 4.73 14.02
C THR A 221 -21.10 3.77 13.24
N TYR A 222 -20.27 2.99 13.94
CA TYR A 222 -19.49 1.91 13.35
C TYR A 222 -20.11 0.56 13.75
N ARG A 223 -20.09 -0.42 12.84
CA ARG A 223 -20.30 -1.83 13.20
C ARG A 223 -18.97 -2.59 13.10
N PRO A 224 -18.63 -3.43 14.07
CA PRO A 224 -17.52 -4.36 13.92
C PRO A 224 -17.83 -5.33 12.77
N PHE A 225 -16.89 -5.53 11.86
CA PHE A 225 -16.90 -6.70 10.98
C PHE A 225 -16.39 -7.88 11.79
N GLU A 226 -17.20 -8.95 11.90
CA GLU A 226 -16.79 -10.17 12.59
C GLU A 226 -15.72 -10.90 11.77
N ASN A 227 -14.45 -10.56 12.01
CA ASN A 227 -13.28 -11.32 11.55
C ASN A 227 -12.89 -12.41 12.57
N ALA A 228 -13.79 -12.74 13.51
CA ALA A 228 -13.53 -13.58 14.68
C ALA A 228 -13.18 -15.03 14.33
N GLU A 229 -13.61 -15.55 13.17
CA GLU A 229 -13.25 -16.91 12.73
C GLU A 229 -11.77 -17.06 12.33
N HIS A 230 -11.03 -15.96 12.19
CA HIS A 230 -9.64 -15.96 11.72
C HIS A 230 -8.62 -15.42 12.73
N GLY A 231 -9.02 -15.09 13.96
CA GLY A 231 -8.09 -14.66 15.01
C GLY A 231 -7.38 -13.32 14.76
N LEU A 232 -7.96 -12.47 13.91
CA LEU A 232 -7.44 -11.13 13.59
C LEU A 232 -8.20 -10.05 14.39
N GLU A 233 -7.51 -8.97 14.73
CA GLU A 233 -8.12 -7.79 15.39
C GLU A 233 -9.27 -7.21 14.55
N PRO A 234 -10.34 -6.65 15.16
CA PRO A 234 -11.52 -6.20 14.44
C PRO A 234 -11.22 -5.02 13.51
N GLU A 235 -11.65 -5.11 12.25
CA GLU A 235 -11.65 -3.97 11.32
C GLU A 235 -12.86 -3.07 11.54
N PHE A 236 -12.62 -1.76 11.69
CA PHE A 236 -13.68 -0.75 11.78
C PHE A 236 -13.93 -0.14 10.41
N ARG A 237 -15.13 -0.33 9.85
CA ARG A 237 -15.56 0.35 8.61
C ARG A 237 -16.61 1.43 8.90
N LEU A 238 -16.44 2.58 8.25
CA LEU A 238 -17.42 3.68 8.26
C LEU A 238 -18.69 3.20 7.55
N LEU A 239 -19.82 3.22 8.25
CA LEU A 239 -21.11 2.91 7.65
C LEU A 239 -21.56 4.08 6.77
N GLY A 240 -21.93 3.79 5.52
CA GLY A 240 -22.55 4.77 4.64
C GLY A 240 -23.97 5.11 5.12
N LEU A 241 -24.53 6.23 4.63
CA LEU A 241 -25.92 6.63 4.93
C LEU A 241 -26.95 5.53 4.58
N ALA A 242 -26.63 4.64 3.64
CA ALA A 242 -27.46 3.49 3.27
C ALA A 242 -27.51 2.41 4.36
N ASP A 243 -26.41 2.23 5.11
CA ASP A 243 -26.26 1.18 6.12
C ASP A 243 -26.88 1.57 7.48
N MET A 244 -27.27 2.84 7.64
CA MET A 244 -27.92 3.35 8.86
C MET A 244 -29.44 3.13 8.90
N LYS A 245 -30.04 2.56 7.84
CA LYS A 245 -31.49 2.31 7.75
C LYS A 245 -31.92 0.86 8.09
N GLY A 246 -31.04 0.08 8.72
CA GLY A 246 -31.32 -1.29 9.19
C GLY A 246 -31.28 -1.42 10.70
#